data_AF-W1XXC7-F1
#
_entry.id   AF-W1XXC7-F1
#
_cell.length_a   1.000
_cell.length_b   1.000
_cell.length_c   1.000
_cell.angle_alpha   90.00
_cell.angle_beta   90.00
_cell.angle_gamma   90.00
#
_symmetry.space_group_name_H-M   'P 1'
#
loop_
_entity.id
_entity.type
_entity.pdbx_description
1 polymer ?
#
loop_
_entity_poly.entity_id
_entity_poly.type
_entity_poly.pdbx_seq_one_letter_code
_entity_poly.pdbx_strand_id
1 'polypeptide(L)' 'MKDNKMLFIIFMIGTFTVGMAEYVVTGLLTQISDDMKVSISSAGLLISVYAISVALIGPLIRI' A
#
# COMPACT_ATOMS: atom_id res chain seq x y z
N MET A 1 -11.26 -17.74 -24.82
CA MET A 1 -10.20 -16.68 -24.82
C MET A 1 -10.69 -15.30 -24.38
N LYS A 2 -12.00 -14.99 -24.43
CA LYS A 2 -12.54 -13.68 -24.01
C LYS A 2 -12.57 -13.51 -22.47
N ASP A 3 -12.67 -14.62 -21.73
CA ASP A 3 -12.77 -14.65 -20.26
C ASP A 3 -11.45 -14.29 -19.56
N ASN A 4 -10.30 -14.70 -20.11
CA ASN A 4 -8.99 -14.37 -19.53
C ASN A 4 -8.66 -12.88 -19.63
N LYS A 5 -9.10 -12.19 -20.70
CA LYS A 5 -8.90 -10.74 -20.83
C LYS A 5 -9.61 -9.96 -19.72
N MET A 6 -10.81 -10.37 -19.35
CA MET A 6 -11.55 -9.74 -18.25
C MET A 6 -10.85 -9.98 -16.92
N LEU A 7 -10.34 -11.19 -16.69
CA LEU A 7 -9.56 -11.53 -15.49
C LEU A 7 -8.32 -10.64 -15.34
N PHE A 8 -7.57 -10.42 -16.43
CA PHE A 8 -6.42 -9.52 -16.40
C PHE A 8 -6.79 -8.07 -16.07
N ILE A 9 -7.89 -7.56 -16.63
CA ILE A 9 -8.37 -6.20 -16.31
C ILE A 9 -8.75 -6.10 -14.83
N ILE A 10 -9.42 -7.11 -14.27
CA ILE A 10 -9.78 -7.14 -12.85
C ILE A 10 -8.52 -7.17 -11.98
N PHE A 11 -7.51 -7.98 -12.33
CA PHE A 11 -6.25 -8.01 -11.60
C PHE A 11 -5.49 -6.68 -11.71
N MET A 12 -5.44 -6.06 -12.89
CA MET A 12 -4.79 -4.77 -13.09
C MET A 12 -5.46 -3.67 -12.27
N ILE A 13 -6.79 -3.61 -12.26
CA ILE A 13 -7.54 -2.64 -11.45
C ILE A 13 -7.32 -2.91 -9.95
N GLY A 14 -7.33 -4.18 -9.55
CA GLY A 14 -7.07 -4.58 -8.17
C GLY A 14 -5.67 -4.16 -7.68
N THR A 15 -4.63 -4.49 -8.45
CA THR A 15 -3.25 -4.12 -8.09
C THR A 15 -3.03 -2.62 -8.16
N PHE A 16 -3.65 -1.93 -9.12
CA PHE A 16 -3.61 -0.46 -9.22
C PHE A 16 -4.26 0.21 -8.01
N THR A 17 -5.44 -0.25 -7.60
CA THR A 17 -6.18 0.31 -6.45
C THR A 17 -5.38 0.12 -5.17
N VAL A 18 -4.83 -1.07 -4.95
CA VAL A 18 -3.95 -1.35 -3.80
C VAL A 18 -2.72 -0.45 -3.82
N GLY A 19 -2.05 -0.33 -4.98
CA GLY A 19 -0.90 0.56 -5.11
C GLY A 19 -1.24 2.02 -4.79
N MET A 20 -2.38 2.52 -5.27
CA MET A 20 -2.81 3.90 -4.99
C MET A 20 -3.04 4.17 -3.51
N ALA A 21 -3.61 3.21 -2.76
CA ALA A 21 -3.81 3.36 -1.32
C ALA A 21 -2.49 3.63 -0.60
N GLU A 22 -1.42 2.92 -0.97
CA GLU A 22 -0.08 3.09 -0.39
C GLU A 22 0.57 4.41 -0.81
N TYR A 23 0.47 4.77 -2.10
CA TYR A 23 1.06 6.00 -2.61
C TYR A 23 0.42 7.25 -2.00
N VAL A 24 -0.89 7.25 -1.75
CA VAL A 24 -1.57 8.38 -1.10
C VAL A 24 -1.01 8.64 0.30
N VAL A 25 -0.77 7.59 1.09
CA VAL A 25 -0.20 7.74 2.44
C VAL A 25 1.19 8.36 2.39
N THR A 26 2.04 7.93 1.45
CA THR A 26 3.37 8.53 1.28
C THR A 26 3.32 9.98 0.79
N GLY A 27 2.37 10.32 -0.09
CA GLY A 27 2.18 11.67 -0.60
C GLY A 27 1.60 12.66 0.41
N LEU A 28 0.87 12.15 1.41
CA LEU A 28 0.28 12.93 2.49
C LEU A 28 1.06 12.82 3.81
N LEU A 29 2.26 12.25 3.79
CA LEU A 29 3.01 11.90 5.00
C LEU A 29 3.23 13.11 5.93
N THR A 30 3.51 14.28 5.37
CA THR A 30 3.71 15.52 6.15
C THR A 30 2.43 16.02 6.79
N GLN A 31 1.30 15.97 6.07
CA GLN A 31 -0.01 16.35 6.60
C GLN A 31 -0.43 15.39 7.71
N ILE A 32 -0.23 14.08 7.51
CA ILE A 32 -0.50 13.05 8.53
C ILE A 32 0.36 13.28 9.78
N SER A 33 1.66 13.59 9.62
CA SER A 33 2.53 13.85 10.76
C SER A 33 2.11 15.10 11.54
N ASP A 34 1.71 16.15 10.83
CA ASP A 34 1.27 17.41 11.43
C ASP A 34 -0.05 17.24 12.21
N ASP A 35 -1.03 16.56 11.61
CA ASP A 35 -2.32 16.28 12.24
C ASP A 35 -2.18 15.39 13.48
N MET A 36 -1.27 14.40 13.42
CA MET A 36 -0.99 13.49 14.53
C MET A 36 -0.01 14.07 15.57
N LYS A 37 0.55 15.26 15.34
CA LYS A 37 1.57 15.91 16.18
C LYS A 37 2.79 15.02 16.47
N VAL A 38 3.23 14.26 15.47
CA VAL A 38 4.43 13.42 15.53
C VAL A 38 5.47 13.93 14.54
N SER A 39 6.74 13.55 14.71
CA SER A 39 7.74 13.87 13.69
C SER A 39 7.47 13.09 12.41
N ILE A 40 7.84 13.70 11.27
CA ILE A 40 7.81 13.03 9.95
C ILE A 40 8.60 11.72 9.98
N SER A 41 9.73 11.68 10.72
CA SER A 41 10.54 10.48 10.85
C SER A 41 9.82 9.33 11.57
N SER A 42 9.06 9.62 12.63
CA SER A 42 8.26 8.62 13.33
C SER A 42 7.12 8.09 12.45
N ALA A 43 6.44 8.97 11.71
CA ALA A 43 5.41 8.56 10.75
C ALA A 43 6.00 7.70 9.61
N GLY A 44 7.15 8.09 9.06
CA GLY A 44 7.86 7.32 8.04
C GLY A 44 8.37 5.96 8.54
N LEU A 45 8.77 5.87 9.81
CA LEU A 45 9.16 4.60 10.43
C LEU A 45 7.98 3.63 10.51
N LEU A 46 6.78 4.11 10.88
CA LEU A 46 5.57 3.29 10.90
C LEU A 46 5.26 2.71 9.51
N ILE A 47 5.36 3.52 8.46
CA ILE A 47 5.18 3.07 7.07
C ILE A 47 6.22 2.02 6.69
N SER A 48 7.48 2.21 7.10
CA SER A 48 8.57 1.26 6.82
C SER A 48 8.33 -0.10 7.49
N VAL A 49 7.91 -0.10 8.76
CA VAL A 49 7.55 -1.33 9.49
C VAL A 49 6.36 -2.03 8.85
N TYR A 50 5.36 -1.27 8.40
CA TYR A 50 4.22 -1.81 7.65
C TYR A 50 4.68 -2.46 6.33
N ALA A 51 5.51 -1.79 5.53
CA ALA A 51 6.02 -2.33 4.27
C ALA A 51 6.80 -3.64 4.46
N ILE A 52 7.64 -3.73 5.50
CA ILE A 52 8.33 -4.97 5.87
C ILE A 52 7.34 -6.06 6.26
N SER A 53 6.34 -5.71 7.07
CA SER A 53 5.30 -6.64 7.51
C SER A 53 4.52 -7.22 6.33
N VAL A 54 4.11 -6.37 5.38
CA VAL A 54 3.42 -6.80 4.15
C VAL A 54 4.32 -7.63 3.26
N ALA A 55 5.61 -7.27 3.12
CA ALA A 55 6.57 -8.04 2.32
C ALA A 55 6.79 -9.46 2.85
N LEU A 56 6.82 -9.63 4.18
CA LEU A 56 7.03 -10.94 4.83
C LEU A 56 5.74 -11.76 4.92
N ILE A 57 4.64 -11.13 5.32
CA ILE A 57 3.37 -11.82 5.62
C ILE A 57 2.52 -11.99 4.36
N GLY A 58 2.60 -11.08 3.39
CA GLY A 58 1.84 -11.12 2.14
C GLY A 58 1.94 -12.44 1.38
N PRO A 59 3.16 -13.00 1.17
CA PRO A 59 3.32 -14.32 0.57
C PRO A 59 2.74 -15.46 1.42
N LEU A 60 2.78 -15.33 2.75
CA LEU A 60 2.36 -16.39 3.68
C LEU A 60 0.83 -16.50 3.77
N ILE A 61 0.12 -15.37 3.74
CA ILE A 61 -1.36 -15.33 3.73
C ILE A 61 -1.91 -15.73 2.35
N ARG A 62 -1.09 -15.62 1.29
CA ARG A 62 -1.46 -15.95 -0.09
C ARG A 62 -0.91 -17.33 -0.52
N ILE A 63 -1.11 -18.34 0.33
CA ILE A 63 -1.08 -19.77 0.01
C ILE A 63 -2.42 -20.38 0.45
#